data_AF-A0A6B3GKQ2-F1
#
_entry.id   AF-A0A6B3GKQ2-F1
#
_cell.length_a   1.000
_cell.length_b   1.000
_cell.length_c   1.000
_cell.angle_alpha   90.00
_cell.angle_beta   90.00
_cell.angle_gamma   90.00
#
_symmetry.space_group_name_H-M   'P 1'
#
loop_
_entity.id
_entity.type
_entity.pdbx_description
1 polymer ?
#
loop_
_entity_poly.entity_id
_entity_poly.type
_entity_poly.pdbx_seq_one_letter_code
_entity_poly.pdbx_strand_id
1 'polypeptide(L)'
;MSSSDIFIGETIGTAVLILLGGGVCAAVTLKSSKARNAGWLAITFGWGFAVLTGAYLAGGVSGAHLNPAVTVGLAIQGGTEWGDVPLYLGSQLLGAMIGALLVWAVYYGQFHAHLTDP
;
A
#
# COMPACT_ATOMS: atom_id res chain seq x y z
N MET A 1 -10.69 -20.11 3.39
CA MET A 1 -10.67 -18.76 2.80
C MET A 1 -10.92 -18.92 1.31
N SER A 2 -11.83 -18.14 0.73
CA SER A 2 -12.13 -18.26 -0.70
C SER A 2 -11.18 -17.41 -1.55
N SER A 3 -11.06 -17.72 -2.84
CA SER A 3 -10.28 -16.91 -3.79
C SER A 3 -10.80 -15.46 -3.87
N SER A 4 -12.11 -15.24 -3.72
CA SER A 4 -12.68 -13.89 -3.66
C SER A 4 -12.26 -13.12 -2.41
N ASP A 5 -12.14 -13.79 -1.26
CA ASP A 5 -11.68 -13.15 -0.02
C ASP A 5 -10.22 -12.70 -0.16
N ILE A 6 -9.36 -13.57 -0.70
CA ILE A 6 -7.96 -13.24 -0.99
C ILE A 6 -7.91 -12.03 -1.93
N PHE A 7 -8.63 -12.10 -3.05
CA PHE A 7 -8.60 -11.05 -4.06
C PHE A 7 -9.05 -9.70 -3.51
N ILE A 8 -10.20 -9.66 -2.82
CA ILE A 8 -10.77 -8.41 -2.29
C ILE A 8 -9.91 -7.88 -1.14
N GLY A 9 -9.55 -8.74 -0.19
CA GLY A 9 -8.78 -8.36 1.00
C GLY A 9 -7.40 -7.82 0.65
N GLU A 10 -6.66 -8.53 -0.21
CA GLU A 10 -5.31 -8.12 -0.60
C GLU A 10 -5.32 -6.90 -1.53
N THR A 11 -6.27 -6.81 -2.46
CA THR A 11 -6.37 -5.64 -3.36
C THR A 11 -6.70 -4.37 -2.56
N ILE A 12 -7.73 -4.41 -1.71
CA ILE A 12 -8.16 -3.24 -0.93
C ILE A 12 -7.11 -2.90 0.14
N GLY A 13 -6.61 -3.90 0.88
CA GLY A 13 -5.61 -3.71 1.91
C GLY A 13 -4.32 -3.10 1.36
N THR A 14 -3.80 -3.62 0.24
CA THR A 14 -2.58 -3.07 -0.38
C THR A 14 -2.83 -1.72 -1.05
N ALA A 15 -4.02 -1.48 -1.62
CA ALA A 15 -4.36 -0.16 -2.15
C ALA A 15 -4.35 0.93 -1.08
N VAL A 16 -4.94 0.65 0.09
CA VAL A 16 -4.94 1.59 1.22
C VAL A 16 -3.53 1.76 1.79
N LEU A 17 -2.78 0.67 1.94
CA LEU A 17 -1.39 0.69 2.38
C LEU A 17 -0.55 1.62 1.49
N ILE A 18 -0.63 1.48 0.16
CA ILE A 18 0.14 2.30 -0.77
C ILE A 18 -0.41 3.73 -0.86
N LEU A 19 -1.72 3.91 -0.80
CA LEU A 19 -2.33 5.25 -0.75
C LEU A 19 -1.78 6.08 0.42
N LEU A 20 -1.76 5.49 1.61
CA LEU A 20 -1.33 6.18 2.82
C LEU A 20 0.20 6.28 2.91
N GLY A 21 0.92 5.20 2.63
CA GLY A 21 2.39 5.16 2.65
C GLY A 21 3.04 6.03 1.57
N GLY A 22 2.57 5.91 0.32
CA GLY A 22 2.98 6.78 -0.77
C GLY A 22 2.51 8.23 -0.55
N GLY A 23 1.32 8.40 0.03
CA GLY A 23 0.76 9.69 0.39
C GLY A 23 1.62 10.47 1.38
N VAL A 24 2.16 9.83 2.43
CA VAL A 24 3.07 10.52 3.36
C VAL A 24 4.40 10.90 2.69
N CYS A 25 4.91 10.06 1.78
CA CYS A 25 6.08 10.42 0.97
C CYS A 25 5.80 11.67 0.12
N ALA A 26 4.68 11.67 -0.62
CA ALA A 26 4.27 12.83 -1.43
C ALA A 26 4.05 14.08 -0.58
N ALA A 27 3.44 13.93 0.61
CA ALA A 27 3.22 15.03 1.54
C ALA A 27 4.54 15.67 2.01
N VAL A 28 5.56 14.87 2.29
CA VAL A 28 6.81 15.35 2.88
C VAL A 28 7.81 15.85 1.83
N THR A 29 7.77 15.34 0.60
CA THR A 29 8.78 15.64 -0.43
C THR A 29 8.34 16.67 -1.47
N LEU A 30 7.05 16.76 -1.81
CA LEU A 30 6.60 17.65 -2.88
C LEU A 30 6.67 19.13 -2.48
N LYS A 31 7.07 19.98 -3.45
CA LYS A 31 7.50 21.38 -3.23
C LYS A 31 6.40 22.24 -2.60
N SER A 32 5.15 22.01 -3.02
CA SER A 32 3.96 22.79 -2.66
C SER A 32 3.04 22.08 -1.65
N SER A 33 3.59 21.12 -0.91
CA SER A 33 2.88 20.48 0.19
C SER A 33 3.09 21.23 1.50
N LYS A 34 2.02 21.41 2.28
CA LYS A 34 2.06 21.99 3.63
C LYS A 34 2.88 21.14 4.62
N ALA A 35 3.04 19.85 4.35
CA ALA A 35 3.82 18.92 5.17
C ALA A 35 5.28 18.78 4.70
N ARG A 36 5.72 19.60 3.71
CA ARG A 36 7.07 19.52 3.17
C ARG A 36 8.11 19.70 4.28
N ASN A 37 9.15 18.87 4.26
CA ASN A 37 10.21 18.85 5.27
C ASN A 37 9.75 18.51 6.70
N ALA A 38 8.58 17.87 6.88
CA ALA A 38 8.19 17.32 8.19
C ALA A 38 9.13 16.20 8.70
N GLY A 39 10.02 15.71 7.83
CA GLY A 39 11.15 14.86 8.20
C GLY A 39 10.82 13.37 8.25
N TRP A 40 11.85 12.58 8.58
CA TRP A 40 11.78 11.12 8.51
C TRP A 40 10.78 10.50 9.49
N LEU A 41 10.58 11.13 10.66
CA LEU A 41 9.64 10.65 11.66
C LEU A 41 8.19 10.64 11.15
N ALA A 42 7.80 11.67 10.38
CA ALA A 42 6.48 11.70 9.75
C ALA A 42 6.31 10.55 8.75
N ILE A 43 7.34 10.28 7.95
CA ILE A 43 7.34 9.19 6.96
C ILE A 43 7.24 7.82 7.65
N THR A 44 8.05 7.57 8.68
CA THR A 44 8.07 6.27 9.36
C THR A 44 6.76 5.97 10.08
N PHE A 45 6.21 6.93 10.83
CA PHE A 45 4.89 6.76 11.44
C PHE A 45 3.78 6.65 10.38
N GLY A 46 3.84 7.43 9.31
CA GLY A 46 2.87 7.36 8.21
C GLY A 46 2.82 5.98 7.56
N TRP A 47 3.98 5.37 7.27
CA TRP A 47 4.06 3.99 6.78
C TRP A 47 3.60 2.97 7.82
N GLY A 48 3.98 3.14 9.10
CA GLY A 48 3.53 2.26 10.18
C GLY A 48 2.00 2.23 10.31
N PHE A 49 1.35 3.40 10.30
CA PHE A 49 -0.10 3.50 10.31
C PHE A 49 -0.73 3.00 9.00
N ALA A 50 -0.09 3.20 7.85
CA ALA A 50 -0.58 2.66 6.58
C ALA A 50 -0.65 1.13 6.59
N VAL A 51 0.40 0.47 7.08
CA VAL A 51 0.42 -0.99 7.26
C VAL A 51 -0.64 -1.42 8.26
N LEU A 52 -0.76 -0.74 9.41
CA LEU A 52 -1.77 -1.02 10.43
C LEU A 52 -3.17 -0.98 9.84
N THR A 53 -3.53 0.10 9.13
CA THR A 53 -4.84 0.26 8.52
C THR A 53 -5.11 -0.82 7.48
N GLY A 54 -4.15 -1.10 6.59
CA GLY A 54 -4.28 -2.19 5.62
C GLY A 54 -4.53 -3.53 6.31
N ALA A 55 -3.77 -3.83 7.36
CA ALA A 55 -3.90 -5.08 8.11
C ALA A 55 -5.27 -5.21 8.81
N TYR A 56 -5.80 -4.13 9.40
CA TYR A 56 -7.14 -4.14 10.00
C TYR A 56 -8.26 -4.34 8.97
N LEU A 57 -8.09 -3.80 7.76
CA LEU A 57 -9.07 -3.97 6.68
C LEU A 57 -9.08 -5.40 6.12
N ALA A 58 -7.90 -5.99 5.93
CA ALA A 58 -7.74 -7.27 5.24
C ALA A 58 -7.67 -8.47 6.19
N GLY A 59 -7.34 -8.28 7.48
CA GLY A 59 -6.98 -9.36 8.39
C GLY A 59 -8.08 -10.39 8.61
N GLY A 60 -9.33 -9.93 8.76
CA GLY A 60 -10.49 -10.82 8.89
C GLY A 60 -10.98 -11.45 7.58
N VAL A 61 -10.36 -11.09 6.45
CA VAL A 61 -10.82 -11.48 5.10
C VAL A 61 -9.78 -12.37 4.41
N SER A 62 -8.55 -11.86 4.19
CA SER A 62 -7.48 -12.54 3.45
C SER A 62 -6.31 -13.01 4.33
N GLY A 63 -6.35 -12.76 5.64
CA GLY A 63 -5.19 -12.94 6.52
C GLY A 63 -4.15 -11.80 6.42
N ALA A 64 -4.42 -10.77 5.62
CA ALA A 64 -3.61 -9.55 5.48
C ALA A 64 -2.11 -9.79 5.23
N HIS A 65 -1.78 -10.48 4.13
CA HIS A 65 -0.36 -10.58 3.75
C HIS A 65 0.17 -9.23 3.27
N LEU A 66 -0.59 -8.60 2.37
CA LEU A 66 -0.39 -7.26 1.79
C LEU A 66 0.98 -7.03 1.16
N ASN A 67 1.76 -8.09 1.01
CA ASN A 67 3.17 -8.07 0.64
C ASN A 67 3.54 -9.43 0.02
N PRO A 68 4.11 -9.44 -1.21
CA PRO A 68 4.57 -10.65 -1.86
C PRO A 68 5.59 -11.45 -1.03
N ALA A 69 6.51 -10.78 -0.35
CA ALA A 69 7.53 -11.43 0.47
C ALA A 69 6.92 -12.14 1.70
N VAL A 70 5.90 -11.52 2.32
CA VAL A 70 5.16 -12.14 3.44
C VAL A 70 4.41 -13.38 2.94
N THR A 71 3.75 -13.26 1.79
CA THR A 71 3.02 -14.39 1.16
C THR A 71 3.94 -15.57 0.89
N VAL A 72 5.11 -15.32 0.28
CA VAL A 72 6.09 -16.38 -0.01
C VAL A 72 6.66 -16.97 1.28
N GLY A 73 6.96 -16.13 2.28
CA GLY A 73 7.44 -16.59 3.58
C GLY A 73 6.44 -17.53 4.28
N LEU A 74 5.17 -17.17 4.29
CA LEU A 74 4.10 -18.00 4.85
C LEU A 74 3.87 -19.28 4.03
N ALA A 75 4.01 -19.23 2.70
CA ALA A 75 3.94 -20.42 1.86
C ALA A 75 5.09 -21.41 2.14
N ILE A 76 6.31 -20.91 2.37
CA ILE A 76 7.46 -21.74 2.77
C ILE A 76 7.23 -22.37 4.15
N GLN A 77 6.62 -21.63 5.08
CA GLN A 77 6.29 -22.13 6.42
C GLN A 77 5.08 -23.09 6.42
N GLY A 78 4.36 -23.23 5.31
CA GLY A 78 3.14 -24.04 5.21
C GLY A 78 1.87 -23.36 5.74
N GLY A 79 1.90 -22.03 5.97
CA GLY A 79 0.75 -21.22 6.36
C GLY A 79 -0.09 -20.72 5.18
N THR A 80 0.36 -20.93 3.94
CA THR A 80 -0.37 -20.56 2.72
C THR A 80 -0.16 -21.63 1.66
N GLU A 81 -1.22 -22.04 0.98
CA GLU A 81 -1.11 -23.00 -0.12
C GLU A 81 -0.40 -22.37 -1.32
N TRP A 82 0.56 -23.11 -1.90
CA TRP A 82 1.32 -22.63 -3.07
C TRP A 82 0.43 -22.30 -4.29
N GLY A 83 -0.74 -22.95 -4.40
CA GLY A 83 -1.74 -22.65 -5.44
C GLY A 83 -2.36 -21.26 -5.33
N ASP A 84 -2.44 -20.71 -4.11
CA ASP A 84 -3.02 -19.39 -3.85
C ASP A 84 -1.99 -18.25 -4.01
N VAL A 85 -0.69 -18.55 -3.95
CA VAL A 85 0.38 -17.55 -4.02
C VAL A 85 0.27 -16.63 -5.24
N PRO A 86 0.05 -17.12 -6.48
CA PRO A 86 -0.12 -16.23 -7.63
C PRO A 86 -1.31 -15.27 -7.49
N LEU A 87 -2.39 -15.71 -6.86
CA LEU A 87 -3.57 -14.88 -6.62
C LEU A 87 -3.26 -13.78 -5.59
N TYR A 88 -2.59 -14.10 -4.49
CA TYR A 88 -2.11 -13.11 -3.53
C TYR A 88 -1.23 -12.04 -4.20
N LEU A 89 -0.21 -12.47 -4.93
CA LEU A 89 0.74 -11.58 -5.60
C LEU A 89 0.03 -10.68 -6.63
N GLY A 90 -0.84 -11.25 -7.46
CA GLY A 90 -1.61 -10.50 -8.46
C GLY A 90 -2.51 -9.45 -7.81
N SER A 91 -3.19 -9.82 -6.72
CA SER A 91 -4.09 -8.94 -5.97
C SER A 91 -3.33 -7.80 -5.27
N GLN A 92 -2.19 -8.11 -4.65
CA GLN A 92 -1.32 -7.10 -4.02
C GLN A 92 -0.76 -6.11 -5.05
N LEU A 93 -0.29 -6.60 -6.21
CA LEU A 93 0.21 -5.73 -7.28
C LEU A 93 -0.89 -4.84 -7.85
N LEU A 94 -2.09 -5.38 -8.07
CA LEU A 94 -3.25 -4.60 -8.49
C LEU A 94 -3.60 -3.53 -7.46
N GLY A 95 -3.68 -3.91 -6.18
CA GLY A 95 -3.91 -2.99 -5.08
C GLY A 95 -2.86 -1.89 -5.05
N ALA A 96 -1.57 -2.23 -5.17
CA ALA A 96 -0.48 -1.26 -5.17
C ALA A 96 -0.58 -0.26 -6.34
N MET A 97 -0.91 -0.73 -7.55
CA MET A 97 -1.14 0.15 -8.70
C MET A 97 -2.30 1.12 -8.47
N ILE A 98 -3.41 0.63 -7.90
CA ILE A 98 -4.57 1.46 -7.54
C ILE A 98 -4.16 2.50 -6.50
N GLY A 99 -3.49 2.08 -5.43
CA GLY A 99 -3.01 2.97 -4.37
C GLY A 99 -2.09 4.07 -4.92
N ALA A 100 -1.13 3.71 -5.78
CA ALA A 100 -0.21 4.67 -6.39
C ALA A 100 -0.94 5.68 -7.30
N LEU A 101 -1.91 5.22 -8.10
CA LEU A 101 -2.75 6.09 -8.92
C LEU A 101 -3.54 7.07 -8.04
N LEU A 102 -4.08 6.60 -6.91
CA LEU A 102 -4.81 7.45 -5.97
C LEU A 102 -3.89 8.48 -5.29
N VAL A 103 -2.66 8.13 -4.93
CA VAL A 103 -1.66 9.10 -4.45
C VAL A 103 -1.44 10.19 -5.48
N TRP A 104 -1.18 9.80 -6.73
CA TRP A 104 -0.99 10.75 -7.82
C TRP A 104 -2.21 11.65 -8.02
N ALA A 105 -3.43 11.10 -7.98
CA ALA A 105 -4.65 11.86 -8.14
C ALA A 105 -4.87 12.87 -6.99
N VAL A 106 -4.67 12.45 -5.73
CA VAL A 106 -4.81 13.31 -4.54
C VAL A 106 -3.77 14.44 -4.54
N TYR A 107 -2.55 14.15 -4.97
CA TYR A 107 -1.44 15.12 -5.02
C TYR A 107 -1.23 15.70 -6.42
N TYR A 108 -2.20 15.60 -7.34
CA TYR A 108 -2.00 15.94 -8.75
C TYR A 108 -1.42 17.36 -8.94
N GLY A 109 -1.98 18.33 -8.21
CA GLY A 109 -1.50 19.72 -8.24
C GLY A 109 -0.07 19.86 -7.71
N GLN A 110 0.27 19.17 -6.63
CA GLN A 110 1.62 19.19 -6.05
C GLN A 110 2.62 18.47 -6.96
N PHE A 111 2.26 17.37 -7.60
CA PHE A 111 3.08 16.70 -8.60
C PHE A 111 3.33 17.61 -9.80
N HIS A 112 2.29 18.27 -10.32
CA HIS A 112 2.43 19.20 -11.44
C HIS A 112 3.36 20.37 -11.09
N ALA A 113 3.11 21.05 -9.95
CA ALA A 113 3.96 22.13 -9.47
C ALA A 113 5.41 21.68 -9.25
N HIS A 114 5.63 20.48 -8.71
CA HIS A 114 6.97 19.94 -8.48
C HIS A 114 7.78 19.73 -9.76
N LEU A 115 7.12 19.45 -10.88
CA LEU A 115 7.74 19.28 -12.19
C LEU A 115 7.99 20.60 -12.93
N THR A 116 7.17 21.62 -12.66
CA THR A 116 7.23 22.92 -13.36
C THR A 116 8.02 23.98 -12.60
N ASP A 117 8.13 23.87 -11.29
CA ASP A 117 8.88 24.81 -10.47
C ASP A 117 10.39 24.54 -10.63
N PRO A 118 11.20 25.54 -11.04
CA PRO A 118 12.65 25.39 -11.20
C PRO A 118 13.39 25.04 -9.90
#